data_AF-H9FM80-F1
#
_entry.id   AF-H9FM80-F1
#
_cell.length_a   1.000
_cell.length_b   1.000
_cell.length_c   1.000
_cell.angle_alpha   90.00
_cell.angle_beta   90.00
_cell.angle_gamma   90.00
#
_symmetry.space_group_name_H-M   'P 1'
#
loop_
_entity.id
_entity.type
_entity.pdbx_description
1 polymer ?
#
loop_
_entity_poly.entity_id
_entity_poly.type
_entity_poly.pdbx_seq_one_letter_code
_entity_poly.pdbx_strand_id
1 'polypeptide(L)' 'KIKALRAKTNTYIKTPVRGEEPVFVVTGRKEDVAMARREIISAAEHFSMIRASRNKNTALNGAVPGPPNLPGQTTIQVR' A
#
# COMPACT_ATOMS: atom_id res chain seq x y z
N LYS A 1 -1.21 4.12 -8.15
CA LYS A 1 -1.55 5.37 -7.41
C LYS A 1 -2.96 5.80 -7.79
N ILE A 2 -3.81 6.21 -6.83
CA ILE A 2 -5.23 6.48 -7.10
C ILE A 2 -5.47 7.61 -8.10
N LYS A 3 -4.66 8.68 -8.05
CA LYS A 3 -4.73 9.80 -9.01
C LYS A 3 -4.56 9.35 -10.47
N ALA A 4 -3.61 8.43 -10.72
CA ALA A 4 -3.38 7.89 -12.06
C ALA A 4 -4.56 7.01 -12.53
N LEU A 5 -5.13 6.21 -11.62
CA LEU A 5 -6.29 5.38 -11.95
C LEU A 5 -7.53 6.22 -12.30
N ARG A 6 -7.76 7.32 -11.57
CA ARG A 6 -8.82 8.30 -11.88
C ARG A 6 -8.67 8.89 -13.27
N ALA A 7 -7.45 9.32 -13.63
CA ALA A 7 -7.18 9.87 -14.96
C ALA A 7 -7.29 8.82 -16.07
N LYS A 8 -6.88 7.57 -15.81
CA LYS A 8 -6.95 6.46 -16.76
C LYS A 8 -8.39 6.03 -17.07
N THR A 9 -9.25 6.01 -16.04
CA THR A 9 -10.62 5.47 -16.12
C THR A 9 -11.67 6.56 -16.18
N ASN A 10 -11.30 7.84 -16.23
CA ASN A 10 -12.23 8.97 -16.17
C ASN A 10 -13.26 8.86 -15.03
N THR A 11 -12.87 8.29 -13.89
CA THR A 11 -13.73 8.13 -12.72
C THR A 11 -13.38 9.10 -11.60
N TYR A 12 -14.40 9.49 -10.84
CA TYR A 12 -14.23 10.09 -9.53
C TYR A 12 -14.09 9.00 -8.49
N ILE A 13 -12.95 8.93 -7.81
CA ILE A 13 -12.71 7.98 -6.72
C ILE A 13 -12.46 8.74 -5.43
N LYS A 14 -13.40 8.64 -4.48
CA LYS A 14 -13.25 9.16 -3.12
C LYS A 14 -12.36 8.21 -2.34
N THR A 15 -11.28 8.75 -1.80
CA THR A 15 -10.39 7.99 -0.90
C THR A 15 -11.00 8.00 0.50
N PRO A 16 -11.15 6.83 1.17
CA PRO A 16 -11.64 6.79 2.54
C PRO A 16 -10.71 7.53 3.49
N VAL A 17 -11.28 8.09 4.56
CA VAL A 17 -10.52 8.81 5.58
C VAL A 17 -9.70 7.81 6.40
N ARG A 18 -8.49 8.22 6.81
CA ARG A 18 -7.66 7.41 7.68
C ARG A 18 -8.33 7.29 9.06
N GLY A 19 -8.82 6.09 9.40
CA GLY A 19 -9.54 5.82 10.64
C GLY A 19 -11.01 5.42 10.43
N GLU A 20 -11.54 5.60 9.21
CA GLU A 20 -12.86 5.08 8.81
C GLU A 20 -12.73 3.72 8.09
N GLU A 21 -13.88 3.12 7.77
CA GLU A 21 -13.90 1.91 6.97
C GLU A 21 -13.18 2.12 5.62
N PRO A 22 -12.37 1.14 5.17
CA PRO A 22 -11.56 1.26 3.96
C PRO A 22 -12.39 1.07 2.68
N VAL A 23 -13.44 1.86 2.52
CA VAL A 23 -14.39 1.80 1.40
C VAL A 23 -14.06 2.89 0.39
N PHE A 24 -13.70 2.47 -0.83
CA PHE A 24 -13.56 3.40 -1.96
C PHE A 24 -14.92 3.62 -2.61
N VAL A 25 -15.34 4.88 -2.70
CA VAL A 25 -16.53 5.25 -3.47
C VAL A 25 -16.10 5.67 -4.86
N VAL A 26 -16.61 4.98 -5.87
CA VAL A 26 -16.29 5.22 -7.29
C VAL A 26 -17.55 5.71 -8.01
N THR A 27 -17.43 6.80 -8.75
CA THR A 27 -18.52 7.40 -9.53
C THR A 27 -18.00 7.73 -10.93
N GLY A 28 -18.75 7.38 -11.96
CA GLY A 28 -18.36 7.58 -13.35
C GLY A 28 -19.29 6.85 -14.30
N ARG A 29 -18.87 6.64 -15.55
CA ARG A 29 -19.62 5.83 -16.51
C ARG A 29 -19.59 4.35 -16.13
N LYS A 30 -20.59 3.59 -16.56
CA LYS A 30 -20.79 2.19 -16.12
C LYS A 30 -19.59 1.31 -16.47
N GLU A 31 -19.04 1.48 -17.66
CA GLU A 31 -17.87 0.79 -18.19
C GLU A 31 -16.59 1.19 -17.44
N ASP A 32 -16.44 2.48 -17.18
CA ASP A 32 -15.31 3.09 -16.48
C ASP A 32 -15.25 2.64 -15.01
N VAL A 33 -16.41 2.61 -14.34
CA VAL A 33 -16.58 2.16 -12.95
C VAL A 33 -16.25 0.69 -12.81
N ALA A 34 -16.69 -0.16 -13.76
CA ALA A 34 -16.36 -1.58 -13.74
C ALA A 34 -14.85 -1.82 -13.84
N MET A 35 -14.18 -1.08 -14.72
CA MET A 35 -12.73 -1.14 -14.89
C MET A 35 -11.99 -0.66 -13.63
N ALA A 36 -12.38 0.50 -13.10
CA ALA A 36 -11.79 1.08 -11.89
C ALA A 36 -11.97 0.17 -10.67
N ARG A 37 -13.16 -0.42 -10.48
CA ARG A 37 -13.44 -1.35 -9.38
C ARG A 37 -12.50 -2.55 -9.41
N ARG A 38 -12.33 -3.18 -10.57
CA ARG A 38 -11.47 -4.37 -10.72
C ARG A 38 -10.01 -4.05 -10.42
N GLU A 39 -9.52 -2.92 -10.94
CA GLU A 39 -8.15 -2.44 -10.70
C GLU A 39 -7.89 -2.14 -9.22
N ILE A 40 -8.85 -1.52 -8.52
CA ILE A 40 -8.75 -1.25 -7.08
C ILE A 40 -8.64 -2.55 -6.27
N ILE A 41 -9.49 -3.53 -6.56
CA ILE A 41 -9.51 -4.82 -5.84
C ILE A 41 -8.19 -5.58 -6.06
N SER A 42 -7.78 -5.73 -7.33
CA SER A 42 -6.55 -6.43 -7.67
C SER A 42 -5.32 -5.76 -7.04
N ALA A 43 -5.28 -4.43 -7.04
CA ALA A 43 -4.21 -3.69 -6.38
C ALA A 43 -4.26 -3.88 -4.84
N ALA A 44 -5.44 -3.87 -4.24
CA ALA A 44 -5.60 -4.09 -2.80
C ALA A 44 -5.10 -5.47 -2.37
N GLU A 45 -5.44 -6.52 -3.12
CA GLU A 45 -4.93 -7.88 -2.90
C GLU A 45 -3.40 -7.92 -3.03
N HIS A 46 -2.87 -7.33 -4.09
CA HIS A 46 -1.42 -7.29 -4.33
C HIS A 46 -0.66 -6.57 -3.22
N PHE A 47 -1.13 -5.39 -2.80
CA PHE A 47 -0.52 -4.66 -1.68
C PHE A 47 -0.72 -5.38 -0.34
N SER A 48 -1.82 -6.10 -0.16
CA SER A 48 -2.05 -6.92 1.04
C SER A 48 -1.00 -8.02 1.16
N MET A 49 -0.72 -8.76 0.08
CA MET A 49 0.30 -9.81 0.05
C MET A 49 1.70 -9.27 0.37
N ILE A 50 2.09 -8.14 -0.22
CA ILE A 50 3.39 -7.50 0.03
C ILE A 50 3.50 -6.98 1.47
N ARG A 51 2.41 -6.46 2.04
CA ARG A 51 2.38 -6.03 3.45
C ARG A 51 2.51 -7.22 4.40
N ALA A 52 1.79 -8.31 4.12
CA ALA A 52 1.84 -9.52 4.92
C ALA A 52 3.22 -10.18 4.89
N SER A 53 3.87 -10.25 3.72
CA SER A 53 5.21 -10.86 3.59
C SER A 53 6.31 -10.02 4.25
N ARG A 54 6.24 -8.69 4.18
CA ARG A 54 7.15 -7.79 4.92
C ARG A 54 7.02 -7.94 6.44
N ASN A 55 5.82 -8.26 6.94
CA ASN A 55 5.60 -8.45 8.37
C ASN A 55 6.18 -9.78 8.90
N LYS A 56 6.22 -10.83 8.07
CA LYS A 56 6.88 -12.10 8.43
C LYS A 56 8.41 -11.95 8.58
N ASN A 57 9.03 -11.11 7.75
CA ASN A 57 10.47 -10.84 7.86
C ASN A 57 10.86 -9.91 9.03
N THR A 58 9.90 -9.24 9.65
CA THR A 58 10.13 -8.40 10.84
C THR A 58 9.74 -9.12 12.14
N ALA A 59 8.80 -10.08 12.10
CA ALA A 59 8.43 -10.87 13.27
C ALA A 59 9.45 -11.96 13.65
N LEU A 60 10.38 -12.33 12.76
CA LEU A 60 11.49 -13.25 13.09
C LEU A 60 12.74 -12.54 13.62
N ASN A 61 12.82 -11.21 13.52
CA ASN A 61 13.93 -10.42 14.05
C ASN A 61 13.41 -9.44 15.10
N GLY A 62 13.16 -9.96 16.31
CA GLY A 62 12.96 -9.17 17.52
C GLY A 62 14.22 -8.41 17.94
N ALA A 63 14.69 -7.48 17.12
CA ALA A 63 15.83 -6.64 17.42
C ALA A 63 15.62 -5.26 16.80
N VAL A 64 15.35 -4.28 17.69
CA VAL A 64 15.70 -2.85 17.66
C VAL A 64 15.55 -2.07 16.32
N PRO A 65 14.92 -0.88 16.30
CA PRO A 65 14.92 0.00 15.14
C PRO A 65 16.31 0.64 14.98
N GLY A 66 17.26 -0.11 14.43
CA GLY A 66 18.55 0.41 13.97
C GLY A 66 18.45 0.89 12.51
N PRO A 67 19.18 1.94 12.11
CA PRO A 67 19.18 2.42 10.74
C PRO A 67 19.69 1.33 9.77
N PRO A 68 19.22 1.34 8.51
CA PRO A 68 19.45 0.26 7.56
C PRO A 68 20.95 0.07 7.31
N ASN A 69 21.49 -1.08 7.71
CA ASN A 69 22.88 -1.45 7.46
C ASN A 69 23.08 -1.70 5.96
N LEU A 70 23.77 -0.76 5.31
CA LEU A 70 24.35 -0.92 3.98
C LEU A 70 25.66 -1.72 4.08
N PRO A 71 26.06 -2.50 3.06
CA PRO A 71 27.36 -3.18 3.07
C PRO A 71 28.48 -2.14 3.12
N GLY A 72 29.27 -2.16 4.20
CA GLY A 72 30.31 -1.17 4.51
C GLY A 72 30.07 -0.36 5.79
N GLN A 73 28.94 -0.54 6.49
CA GLN A 73 28.63 0.19 7.71
C GLN A 73 29.08 -0.58 8.97
N THR A 74 30.03 -0.03 9.72
CA THR A 74 30.41 -0.53 11.07
C THR A 74 29.76 0.36 12.12
N THR A 75 28.90 -0.20 12.97
CA THR A 75 28.34 0.53 14.13
C THR A 75 28.90 -0.09 15.41
N ILE A 76 29.60 0.70 16.21
CA ILE A 76 30.13 0.30 17.52
C ILE A 76 29.30 1.00 18.59
N GLN A 77 28.81 0.24 19.58
CA GLN A 77 28.24 0.81 20.80
C GLN A 77 29.34 0.94 21.84
N VAL A 78 29.56 2.15 22.33
CA VAL A 78 30.48 2.44 23.43
C VAL A 78 29.63 2.69 24.68
N ARG A 79 29.98 2.01 25.78
CA ARG A 79 29.33 2.13 27.09
C ARG A 79 29.80 3.36 27.85
#